data_AF-A0AAW4Z887-F1
#
_entry.id   AF-A0AAW4Z887-F1
#
_cell.length_a   1.000
_cell.length_b   1.000
_cell.length_c   1.000
_cell.angle_alpha   90.00
_cell.angle_beta   90.00
_cell.angle_gamma   90.00
#
_symmetry.space_group_name_H-M   'P 1'
#
loop_
_entity.id
_entity.type
_entity.pdbx_description
1 polymer ?
#
loop_
_entity_poly.entity_id
_entity_poly.type
_entity_poly.pdbx_seq_one_letter_code
_entity_poly.pdbx_strand_id
1 'polypeptide(L)'
;MEKEQKMSKMVFKDYYSSLCDVEKEILRNAIMAESGMSYPTFYYKLRNGSFKPLELKSIDNIIKEWNGFKEEMSKTPHVVIPWNGSIITEEVWEELKQIAYDGSK
;
A
#
# COMPACT_ATOMS: atom_id res chain seq x y z
N MET A 1 11.79 0.39 24.89
CA MET A 1 11.90 1.54 23.97
C MET A 1 11.17 1.17 22.71
N GLU A 2 9.88 1.49 22.66
CA GLU A 2 9.06 1.36 21.45
C GLU A 2 9.56 2.42 20.47
N LYS A 3 10.15 1.97 19.37
CA LYS A 3 10.50 2.86 18.26
C LYS A 3 9.18 3.23 17.58
N GLU A 4 8.51 4.24 18.12
CA GLU A 4 7.57 5.04 17.36
C GLU A 4 8.35 5.53 16.13
N GLN A 5 8.18 4.85 15.02
CA GLN A 5 8.67 5.30 13.73
C GLN A 5 7.89 6.57 13.43
N LYS A 6 8.45 7.71 13.86
CA LYS A 6 8.17 9.01 13.26
C LYS A 6 8.46 8.83 11.78
N MET A 7 7.44 8.47 11.00
CA MET A 7 7.41 8.66 9.56
C MET A 7 7.55 10.16 9.36
N SER A 8 8.81 10.60 9.34
CA SER A 8 9.25 11.95 9.06
C SER A 8 8.85 12.25 7.63
N LYS A 9 7.57 12.61 7.41
CA LYS A 9 7.05 13.23 6.19
C LYS A 9 7.66 12.64 4.91
N MET A 10 7.71 11.30 4.81
CA MET A 10 7.98 10.68 3.51
C MET A 10 6.89 11.21 2.58
N VAL A 11 7.28 11.83 1.47
CA VAL A 11 6.30 12.20 0.46
C VAL A 11 5.68 10.87 0.02
N PHE A 12 4.35 10.75 -0.04
CA PHE A 12 3.65 9.51 -0.43
C PHE A 12 4.30 8.82 -1.65
N LYS A 13 4.85 9.62 -2.57
CA LYS A 13 5.65 9.18 -3.71
C LYS A 13 6.85 8.29 -3.34
N ASP A 14 7.62 8.65 -2.34
CA ASP A 14 8.83 7.93 -1.93
C ASP A 14 8.43 6.59 -1.31
N TYR A 15 7.42 6.60 -0.43
CA TYR A 15 6.80 5.38 0.11
C TYR A 15 6.32 4.48 -1.03
N TYR A 16 5.49 5.00 -1.93
CA TYR A 16 4.94 4.24 -3.05
C TYR A 16 6.02 3.68 -3.97
N SER A 17 7.13 4.40 -4.15
CA SER A 17 8.25 3.95 -4.99
C SER A 17 9.02 2.79 -4.36
N SER A 18 9.07 2.72 -3.03
CA SER A 18 9.73 1.64 -2.28
C SER A 18 8.95 0.32 -2.26
N LEU A 19 7.66 0.35 -2.61
CA LEU A 19 6.80 -0.83 -2.66
C LEU A 19 7.13 -1.73 -3.86
N CYS A 20 6.83 -3.02 -3.73
CA CYS A 20 6.89 -3.93 -4.86
C CYS A 20 5.71 -3.70 -5.84
N ASP A 21 5.78 -4.27 -7.04
CA ASP A 21 4.77 -4.01 -8.08
C ASP A 21 3.37 -4.49 -7.69
N VAL A 22 3.29 -5.61 -6.95
CA VAL A 22 2.04 -6.15 -6.40
C VAL A 22 1.44 -5.19 -5.36
N GLU A 23 2.24 -4.72 -4.39
CA GLU A 23 1.76 -3.74 -3.39
C GLU A 23 1.34 -2.41 -4.04
N LYS A 24 2.10 -1.96 -5.06
CA LYS A 24 1.76 -0.77 -5.84
C LYS A 24 0.40 -0.93 -6.49
N GLU A 25 0.14 -2.07 -7.11
CA GLU A 25 -1.15 -2.34 -7.74
C GLU A 25 -2.29 -2.34 -6.73
N ILE A 26 -2.16 -3.07 -5.62
CA ILE A 26 -3.20 -3.18 -4.59
C ILE A 26 -3.53 -1.79 -4.02
N LEU A 27 -2.53 -1.03 -3.59
CA LEU A 27 -2.75 0.29 -3.01
C LEU A 27 -3.28 1.29 -4.03
N ARG A 28 -2.78 1.27 -5.28
CA ARG A 28 -3.29 2.14 -6.34
C ARG A 28 -4.77 1.88 -6.59
N ASN A 29 -5.16 0.62 -6.72
CA ASN A 29 -6.55 0.24 -7.01
C ASN A 29 -7.47 0.67 -5.86
N ALA A 30 -7.04 0.47 -4.61
CA ALA A 30 -7.74 0.95 -3.41
C ALA A 30 -7.90 2.49 -3.39
N ILE A 31 -6.81 3.23 -3.65
CA ILE A 31 -6.85 4.70 -3.69
C ILE A 31 -7.76 5.21 -4.80
N MET A 32 -7.70 4.60 -5.98
CA MET A 32 -8.58 4.97 -7.10
C MET A 32 -10.05 4.68 -6.81
N ALA A 33 -10.36 3.55 -6.19
CA ALA A 33 -11.72 3.19 -5.79
C ALA A 33 -12.28 4.18 -4.75
N GLU A 34 -11.50 4.49 -3.70
CA GLU A 34 -11.93 5.39 -2.63
C GLU A 34 -12.06 6.85 -3.10
N SER A 35 -11.10 7.34 -3.89
CA SER A 35 -11.08 8.74 -4.33
C SER A 35 -11.89 9.01 -5.60
N GLY A 36 -12.33 7.96 -6.31
CA GLY A 36 -12.98 8.06 -7.62
C GLY A 36 -12.07 8.60 -8.73
N MET A 37 -10.75 8.66 -8.50
CA MET A 37 -9.83 9.22 -9.49
C MET A 37 -9.49 8.23 -10.59
N SER A 38 -9.30 8.74 -11.81
CA SER A 38 -8.86 7.93 -12.94
C SER A 38 -7.38 7.50 -12.80
N TYR A 39 -7.02 6.39 -13.46
CA TYR A 39 -5.64 5.90 -13.50
C TYR A 39 -4.63 6.96 -13.99
N PRO A 40 -4.87 7.70 -15.10
CA PRO A 40 -3.97 8.79 -15.50
C PRO A 40 -3.85 9.89 -14.43
N THR A 41 -4.95 10.23 -13.77
CA THR A 41 -4.96 11.26 -12.71
C THR A 41 -4.10 10.85 -11.52
N PHE A 42 -4.17 9.59 -11.11
CA PHE A 42 -3.33 9.05 -10.04
C PHE A 42 -1.84 9.23 -10.35
N TYR A 43 -1.38 8.77 -11.51
CA TYR A 43 0.04 8.85 -11.87
C TYR A 43 0.51 10.29 -12.12
N TYR A 44 -0.35 11.15 -12.65
CA TYR A 44 -0.05 12.59 -12.75
C TYR A 44 0.20 13.19 -11.37
N LYS A 45 -0.68 12.94 -10.40
CA LYS A 45 -0.55 13.44 -9.03
C LYS A 45 0.65 12.85 -8.29
N LEU A 46 0.89 11.55 -8.47
CA LEU A 46 2.05 10.87 -7.90
C LEU A 46 3.37 11.45 -8.40
N ARG A 47 3.49 11.68 -9.71
CA ARG A 47 4.70 12.22 -10.31
C ARG A 47 4.99 13.64 -9.83
N ASN A 48 3.94 14.46 -9.79
CA ASN A 48 4.01 15.90 -9.53
C ASN A 48 3.83 16.29 -8.04
N GLY A 49 3.53 15.33 -7.17
CA GLY A 49 3.24 15.61 -5.76
C GLY A 49 2.00 16.48 -5.54
N SER A 50 0.99 16.39 -6.41
CA SER A 50 -0.18 17.29 -6.43
C SER A 50 -1.45 16.68 -5.83
N PHE A 51 -1.28 15.77 -4.87
CA PHE A 51 -2.39 15.30 -4.03
C PHE A 51 -2.86 16.41 -3.09
N LYS A 52 -4.17 16.58 -3.00
CA LYS A 52 -4.82 17.53 -2.09
C LYS A 52 -4.71 17.02 -0.64
N PRO A 53 -4.79 17.89 0.37
CA PRO A 53 -4.71 17.48 1.78
C PRO A 53 -5.72 16.39 2.17
N LEU A 54 -6.95 16.46 1.65
CA LEU A 54 -7.97 15.43 1.90
C LEU A 54 -7.63 14.10 1.22
N GLU A 55 -7.11 14.13 -0.02
CA GLU A 55 -6.66 12.94 -0.73
C GLU A 55 -5.51 12.27 0.02
N LEU A 56 -4.54 13.06 0.51
CA LEU A 56 -3.44 12.54 1.32
C LEU A 56 -3.92 11.90 2.62
N LYS A 57 -4.91 12.50 3.29
CA LYS A 57 -5.49 11.92 4.50
C LYS A 57 -6.17 10.57 4.22
N SER A 58 -6.90 10.46 3.11
CA SER A 58 -7.49 9.18 2.69
C SER A 58 -6.41 8.15 2.35
N ILE A 59 -5.37 8.55 1.62
CA ILE A 59 -4.23 7.70 1.28
C ILE A 59 -3.53 7.19 2.55
N ASP A 60 -3.29 8.06 3.54
CA ASP A 60 -2.67 7.67 4.81
C ASP A 60 -3.51 6.64 5.57
N ASN A 61 -4.84 6.74 5.53
CA ASN A 61 -5.73 5.76 6.14
C ASN A 61 -5.65 4.41 5.42
N ILE A 62 -5.71 4.42 4.09
CA ILE A 62 -5.58 3.19 3.27
C ILE A 62 -4.23 2.50 3.55
N ILE A 63 -3.14 3.25 3.67
CA ILE A 63 -1.82 2.71 3.99
C ILE A 63 -1.80 2.07 5.38
N LYS A 64 -2.42 2.71 6.38
CA LYS A 64 -2.53 2.15 7.74
C LYS A 64 -3.33 0.86 7.76
N GLU A 65 -4.46 0.82 7.05
CA GLU A 65 -5.28 -0.38 6.90
C GLU A 65 -4.50 -1.51 6.22
N TRP A 66 -3.77 -1.21 5.14
CA TRP A 66 -2.91 -2.18 4.46
C TRP A 66 -1.82 -2.75 5.37
N ASN A 67 -1.17 -1.91 6.17
CA ASN A 67 -0.13 -2.36 7.09
C ASN A 67 -0.70 -3.22 8.23
N GLY A 68 -1.84 -2.83 8.81
CA GLY A 68 -2.54 -3.66 9.80
C GLY A 68 -2.96 -5.01 9.23
N PHE A 69 -3.47 -5.02 8.00
CA PHE A 69 -3.82 -6.23 7.28
C PHE A 69 -2.61 -7.16 7.04
N LYS A 70 -1.46 -6.61 6.61
CA LYS A 70 -0.21 -7.38 6.47
C LYS A 70 0.23 -8.02 7.79
N GLU A 71 0.12 -7.29 8.90
CA GLU A 71 0.43 -7.82 10.23
C GLU A 71 -0.52 -8.97 10.63
N GLU A 72 -1.81 -8.86 10.32
CA GLU A 72 -2.77 -9.93 10.57
C GLU A 72 -2.50 -11.17 9.69
N MET A 73 -2.27 -10.98 8.39
CA MET A 73 -1.93 -12.07 7.48
C MET A 73 -0.63 -12.79 7.87
N SER A 74 0.33 -12.09 8.46
CA SER A 74 1.56 -12.71 8.97
C SER A 74 1.31 -13.71 10.11
N LYS A 75 0.18 -13.55 10.84
CA LYS A 75 -0.19 -14.39 11.98
C LYS A 75 -1.02 -15.60 11.58
N THR A 76 -1.74 -15.55 10.46
CA THR A 76 -2.60 -16.63 9.97
C THR A 76 -2.29 -16.95 8.50
N PRO A 77 -1.46 -17.96 8.22
CA PRO A 77 -1.21 -18.37 6.85
C PRO A 77 -2.43 -19.12 6.26
N HIS A 78 -2.67 -18.95 4.95
CA HIS A 78 -3.57 -19.76 4.11
C HIS A 78 -5.06 -19.35 4.01
N VAL A 79 -5.38 -18.06 3.98
CA VAL A 79 -6.75 -17.61 3.72
C VAL A 79 -6.78 -16.58 2.60
N VAL A 80 -7.70 -16.77 1.65
CA VAL A 80 -8.06 -15.75 0.66
C VAL A 80 -8.85 -14.67 1.39
N ILE A 81 -8.28 -13.47 1.55
CA ILE A 81 -8.95 -12.38 2.27
C ILE A 81 -9.30 -11.26 1.30
N PRO A 82 -10.59 -10.87 1.21
CA PRO A 82 -10.97 -9.70 0.46
C PRO A 82 -10.48 -8.44 1.19
N TRP A 83 -9.78 -7.57 0.48
CA TRP A 83 -9.39 -6.25 0.97
C TRP A 83 -9.69 -5.17 -0.07
N ASN A 84 -10.52 -4.21 0.32
CA ASN A 84 -10.91 -3.04 -0.47
C ASN A 84 -11.22 -3.32 -1.96
N GLY A 85 -12.05 -4.35 -2.19
CA GLY A 85 -12.48 -4.77 -3.54
C GLY A 85 -11.48 -5.66 -4.30
N SER A 86 -10.30 -5.93 -3.73
CA SER A 86 -9.31 -6.87 -4.27
C SER A 86 -9.35 -8.19 -3.49
N ILE A 87 -9.11 -9.31 -4.17
CA ILE A 87 -8.96 -10.63 -3.55
C ILE A 87 -7.46 -10.90 -3.42
N ILE A 88 -6.96 -11.00 -2.18
CA ILE A 88 -5.58 -11.40 -1.93
C ILE A 88 -5.54 -12.92 -1.80
N THR A 89 -5.01 -13.59 -2.83
CA THR A 89 -4.83 -15.05 -2.84
C THR A 89 -3.55 -15.45 -2.13
N GLU A 90 -3.40 -16.74 -1.82
CA GLU A 90 -2.15 -17.26 -1.23
C GLU A 90 -0.96 -17.06 -2.18
N GLU A 91 -1.17 -17.19 -3.49
CA GLU A 91 -0.14 -16.95 -4.51
C GLU A 91 0.37 -15.50 -4.46
N VAL A 92 -0.55 -14.53 -4.44
CA VAL A 92 -0.23 -13.11 -4.28
C VAL A 92 0.49 -12.85 -2.95
N TRP A 93 0.09 -13.54 -1.88
CA TRP A 93 0.73 -13.40 -0.57
C TRP A 93 2.16 -13.96 -0.53
N GLU A 94 2.41 -15.09 -1.19
CA GLU A 94 3.76 -15.66 -1.31
C GLU A 94 4.69 -14.79 -2.17
N GLU A 95 4.18 -14.14 -3.23
CA GLU A 95 4.93 -13.13 -3.98
C GLU A 95 5.34 -11.94 -3.09
N LEU A 96 4.42 -11.46 -2.24
CA LEU A 96 4.70 -10.39 -1.28
C LEU A 96 5.77 -10.79 -0.26
N LYS A 97 5.76 -12.05 0.20
CA LYS A 97 6.76 -12.58 1.15
C LYS A 97 8.15 -12.72 0.55
N GLN A 98 8.26 -13.23 -0.69
CA GLN A 98 9.58 -13.45 -1.32
C GLN A 98 10.35 -12.14 -1.52
N ILE A 99 9.65 -11.05 -1.83
CA ILE A 99 10.29 -9.75 -2.09
C ILE A 99 10.83 -9.11 -0.80
N ALA A 100 10.16 -9.32 0.34
CA ALA A 100 10.68 -8.90 1.65
C ALA A 100 11.98 -9.62 2.04
N TYR A 101 12.18 -10.85 1.53
CA TYR A 101 13.38 -11.64 1.78
C TYR A 101 14.56 -11.24 0.88
N ASP A 102 14.32 -10.90 -0.39
CA ASP A 102 15.38 -10.56 -1.35
C ASP A 102 15.91 -9.13 -1.23
N GLY A 103 15.16 -8.21 -0.60
CA GLY A 103 15.63 -6.86 -0.26
C GLY A 103 16.62 -6.79 0.92
N SER A 104 17.00 -7.93 1.50
CA SER A 104 17.93 -8.06 2.65
C SER A 104 19.35 -8.50 2.26
N LYS A 105 19.73 -8.45 0.97
CA LYS A 105 21.08 -8.78 0.48
C LYS A 105 21.86 -7.55 0.02
#